data_AF-A0A933JKD5-F1
#
_entry.id   AF-A0A933JKD5-F1
#
_cell.length_a   1.000
_cell.length_b   1.000
_cell.length_c   1.000
_cell.angle_alpha   90.00
_cell.angle_beta   90.00
_cell.angle_gamma   90.00
#
_symmetry.space_group_name_H-M   'P 1'
#
loop_
_entity.id
_entity.type
_entity.pdbx_description
1 polymer ?
#
loop_
_entity_poly.entity_id
_entity_poly.type
_entity_poly.pdbx_seq_one_letter_code
_entity_poly.pdbx_strand_id
1 'polypeptide(L)'
;MRSLVWIGLVVVAAACEEVVSLERALSSFEVQILDPVGTPERRCILPGTPTVAVDLSGCPTYERDASGSTVLRLRPRDDRPGGFTARAIDEKGELLETFNGLATVKVVPGSVESAFQRIEFKDGVTDGPQDVSFRSAFGDTFLWVLDDVPPRLGADLPLGMNAQCGFDTENVCAPFNLACVNTKPVVGDDARGLAYCTTGCATTDECPEGYFCAEDAQVYDDSGTDTSSGVCVRKKPTFSTGVAGPIHLVEPTLADVSRSESMISSPFEENFIEIRHGKLVVTAVRIDGFYVTDVCPELGKAGAPPDADCSAEDLARAPEFNHLFVFTFGRPTTNPRGDESEDLGSRELLAGDRIRNLSGPMSEFNGLTEMNFPEWEVIFEESPYPTPAAADLHNKVALVFPSLMDRGQACFEANVDPNIPVLLDCDFAMERLEGARVSARVEKTNPVPPGSSEADNLERYGQWPVTINTGRKQRTFQLITRENIPFFNPRKISDRAIGQTVTGNLRQVAFDDRSEPIWIIEPRDQSDCTWCVSP
;
A
#
# COMPACT_ATOMS: atom_id res chain seq x y z
N MET A 1 -40.05 61.61 -41.20
CA MET A 1 -39.63 60.20 -41.10
C MET A 1 -39.73 59.79 -39.64
N ARG A 2 -40.65 58.88 -39.31
CA ARG A 2 -40.79 58.28 -37.99
C ARG A 2 -39.95 56.99 -37.97
N SER A 3 -38.98 56.88 -37.07
CA SER A 3 -38.34 55.60 -36.74
C SER A 3 -38.82 55.17 -35.37
N LEU A 4 -39.55 54.04 -35.34
CA LEU A 4 -39.83 53.27 -34.14
C LEU A 4 -38.56 52.50 -33.75
N VAL A 5 -38.16 52.59 -32.49
CA VAL A 5 -37.20 51.66 -31.86
C VAL A 5 -38.00 50.74 -30.95
N TRP A 6 -38.04 49.46 -31.29
CA TRP A 6 -38.56 48.38 -30.44
C TRP A 6 -37.43 47.89 -29.54
N ILE A 7 -37.62 48.00 -28.22
CA ILE A 7 -36.75 47.36 -27.22
C ILE A 7 -37.48 46.09 -26.77
N GLY A 8 -36.97 44.93 -27.21
CA GLY A 8 -37.43 43.63 -26.74
C GLY A 8 -36.87 43.34 -25.35
N LEU A 9 -37.75 43.18 -24.38
CA LEU A 9 -37.42 42.75 -23.03
C LEU A 9 -37.37 41.20 -23.02
N VAL A 10 -36.18 40.62 -22.99
CA VAL A 10 -35.99 39.17 -22.80
C VAL A 10 -35.99 38.91 -21.30
N VAL A 11 -37.08 38.34 -20.79
CA VAL A 11 -37.18 37.83 -19.41
C VAL A 11 -36.54 36.44 -19.39
N VAL A 12 -35.30 36.35 -18.92
CA VAL A 12 -34.66 35.08 -18.57
C VAL A 12 -35.24 34.67 -17.22
N ALA A 13 -36.26 33.81 -17.22
CA ALA A 13 -36.71 33.15 -16.01
C ALA A 13 -35.62 32.16 -15.59
N ALA A 14 -34.83 32.54 -14.59
CA ALA A 14 -33.94 31.62 -13.90
C ALA A 14 -34.81 30.57 -13.20
N ALA A 15 -34.83 29.35 -13.73
CA ALA A 15 -35.30 28.19 -13.01
C ALA A 15 -34.27 27.89 -11.91
N CYS A 16 -34.36 28.63 -10.80
CA CYS A 16 -33.73 28.20 -9.56
C CYS A 16 -34.53 26.99 -9.08
N GLU A 17 -34.05 25.80 -9.42
CA GLU A 17 -34.47 24.57 -8.79
C GLU A 17 -34.29 24.76 -7.29
N GLU A 18 -35.39 24.67 -6.56
CA GLU A 18 -35.41 24.83 -5.11
C GLU A 18 -34.51 23.73 -4.54
N VAL A 19 -33.34 24.11 -4.03
CA VAL A 19 -32.43 23.18 -3.38
C VAL A 19 -33.12 22.71 -2.11
N VAL A 20 -33.79 21.56 -2.19
CA VAL A 20 -34.38 20.91 -1.03
C VAL A 20 -33.22 20.50 -0.14
N SER A 21 -32.97 21.29 0.90
CA SER A 21 -32.08 20.92 2.00
C SER A 21 -32.66 19.67 2.65
N LEU A 22 -32.01 18.52 2.44
CA LEU A 22 -32.31 17.34 3.23
C LEU A 22 -31.97 17.68 4.68
N GLU A 23 -32.95 17.70 5.58
CA GLU A 23 -32.70 17.81 7.02
C GLU A 23 -31.83 16.62 7.44
N ARG A 24 -30.53 16.87 7.63
CA ARG A 24 -29.60 15.85 8.12
C ARG A 24 -29.46 16.05 9.62
N ALA A 25 -30.16 15.24 10.41
CA ALA A 25 -30.06 15.30 11.85
C ALA A 25 -28.61 15.07 12.33
N LEU A 26 -27.87 14.16 11.67
CA LEU A 26 -26.45 13.93 11.91
C LEU A 26 -25.60 14.85 11.02
N SER A 27 -24.74 15.65 11.64
CA SER A 27 -23.81 16.54 10.95
C SER A 27 -22.39 15.98 10.92
N SER A 28 -21.91 15.39 12.02
CA SER A 28 -20.52 14.89 12.12
C SER A 28 -20.38 13.88 13.27
N PHE A 29 -19.18 13.31 13.40
CA PHE A 29 -18.77 12.59 14.61
C PHE A 29 -17.67 13.36 15.33
N GLU A 30 -17.72 13.38 16.66
CA GLU A 30 -16.57 13.75 17.46
C GLU A 30 -15.87 12.49 17.95
N VAL A 31 -14.59 12.37 17.60
CA VAL A 31 -13.79 11.17 17.83
C VAL A 31 -12.64 11.51 18.76
N GLN A 32 -12.50 10.75 19.85
CA GLN A 32 -11.47 10.96 20.85
C GLN A 32 -10.65 9.69 21.03
N ILE A 33 -9.34 9.78 20.75
CA ILE A 33 -8.39 8.71 21.09
C ILE A 33 -8.03 8.82 22.57
N LEU A 34 -8.07 7.70 23.27
CA LEU A 34 -7.78 7.61 24.71
C LEU A 34 -6.37 7.10 24.99
N ASP A 35 -5.78 6.37 24.04
CA ASP A 35 -4.38 5.95 24.10
C ASP A 35 -3.41 7.12 23.85
N PRO A 36 -2.16 7.03 24.34
CA PRO A 36 -1.12 7.99 24.01
C PRO A 36 -0.70 7.79 22.55
N VAL A 37 -0.59 8.87 21.79
CA VAL A 37 -0.41 8.84 20.33
C VAL A 37 0.92 9.46 19.85
N GLY A 38 1.91 9.53 20.74
CA GLY A 38 3.14 10.28 20.50
C GLY A 38 2.93 11.79 20.45
N THR A 39 3.95 12.51 20.02
CA THR A 39 3.94 13.96 19.76
C THR A 39 4.71 14.25 18.47
N PRO A 40 4.60 15.43 17.84
CA PRO A 40 5.41 15.77 16.68
C PRO A 40 6.92 15.63 16.93
N GLU A 41 7.38 15.91 18.15
CA GLU A 41 8.79 15.79 18.57
C GLU A 41 9.18 14.37 18.99
N ARG A 42 8.20 13.55 19.36
CA ARG A 42 8.38 12.17 19.82
C ARG A 42 7.37 11.25 19.12
N ARG A 43 7.66 10.97 17.86
CA ARG A 43 6.90 10.08 16.98
C ARG A 43 7.06 8.61 17.40
N CYS A 44 5.99 7.86 17.29
CA CYS A 44 5.95 6.42 17.54
C CYS A 44 6.42 5.63 16.32
N ILE A 45 6.95 4.42 16.53
CA ILE A 45 7.47 3.62 15.41
C ILE A 45 6.36 3.13 14.48
N LEU A 46 6.75 2.75 13.28
CA LEU A 46 5.86 2.24 12.26
C LEU A 46 5.31 0.86 12.64
N PRO A 47 4.02 0.56 12.41
CA PRO A 47 3.55 -0.81 12.28
C PRO A 47 4.40 -1.53 11.22
N GLY A 48 4.76 -2.79 11.47
CA GLY A 48 5.63 -3.59 10.62
C GLY A 48 7.11 -3.53 11.00
N THR A 49 7.54 -2.54 11.80
CA THR A 49 8.95 -2.46 12.23
C THR A 49 9.24 -3.30 13.47
N PRO A 50 10.44 -3.91 13.57
CA PRO A 50 10.85 -4.63 14.78
C PRO A 50 10.82 -3.71 16.00
N THR A 51 10.07 -4.11 17.04
CA THR A 51 9.88 -3.32 18.26
C THR A 51 10.99 -3.48 19.29
N VAL A 52 11.95 -4.37 19.05
CA VAL A 52 13.01 -4.72 20.01
C VAL A 52 13.97 -3.54 20.15
N ALA A 53 14.30 -3.18 21.39
CA ALA A 53 15.24 -2.11 21.77
C ALA A 53 14.79 -0.67 21.44
N VAL A 54 13.50 -0.44 21.19
CA VAL A 54 12.93 0.91 21.06
C VAL A 54 12.13 1.29 22.31
N ASP A 55 12.30 2.53 22.78
CA ASP A 55 11.46 3.08 23.86
C ASP A 55 10.08 3.49 23.31
N LEU A 56 9.08 2.64 23.57
CA LEU A 56 7.68 2.86 23.18
C LEU A 56 6.87 3.61 24.24
N SER A 57 7.52 4.21 25.26
CA SER A 57 6.81 5.01 26.24
C SER A 57 6.15 6.24 25.57
N GLY A 58 4.85 6.40 25.80
CA GLY A 58 4.04 7.44 25.14
C GLY A 58 3.47 7.04 23.79
N CYS A 59 3.57 5.77 23.40
CA CYS A 59 2.99 5.24 22.17
C CYS A 59 1.86 4.24 22.41
N PRO A 60 1.03 3.98 21.39
CA PRO A 60 0.03 2.94 21.44
C PRO A 60 0.63 1.54 21.63
N THR A 61 -0.23 0.54 21.79
CA THR A 61 0.22 -0.85 21.91
C THR A 61 0.64 -1.38 20.54
N TYR A 62 1.75 -2.11 20.51
CA TYR A 62 2.18 -2.86 19.34
C TYR A 62 1.97 -4.35 19.61
N GLU A 63 1.29 -5.04 18.71
CA GLU A 63 1.06 -6.48 18.79
C GLU A 63 1.58 -7.15 17.52
N ARG A 64 1.98 -8.42 17.58
CA ARG A 64 2.28 -9.20 16.38
C ARG A 64 1.03 -9.95 15.97
N ASP A 65 0.69 -9.90 14.69
CA ASP A 65 -0.41 -10.67 14.15
C ASP A 65 0.02 -12.13 13.86
N ALA A 66 -0.88 -12.92 13.25
CA ALA A 66 -0.59 -14.30 12.85
C ALA A 66 0.50 -14.43 11.77
N SER A 67 0.81 -13.36 11.04
CA SER A 67 1.88 -13.31 10.02
C SER A 67 3.25 -12.92 10.60
N GLY A 68 3.32 -12.56 11.89
CA GLY A 68 4.51 -12.01 12.53
C GLY A 68 4.67 -10.50 12.37
N SER A 69 3.88 -9.88 11.48
CA SER A 69 3.86 -8.45 11.25
C SER A 69 3.38 -7.69 12.49
N THR A 70 4.09 -6.62 12.84
CA THR A 70 3.71 -5.77 13.96
C THR A 70 2.55 -4.85 13.54
N VAL A 71 1.47 -4.81 14.31
CA VAL A 71 0.32 -3.93 14.11
C VAL A 71 0.21 -2.94 15.25
N LEU A 72 -0.33 -1.75 14.97
CA LEU A 72 -0.62 -0.77 16.01
C LEU A 72 -2.07 -0.91 16.46
N ARG A 73 -2.27 -1.01 17.77
CA ARG A 73 -3.56 -1.28 18.38
C ARG A 73 -3.91 -0.24 19.44
N LEU A 74 -5.05 0.42 19.26
CA LEU A 74 -5.70 1.23 20.27
C LEU A 74 -6.69 0.31 20.99
N ARG A 75 -6.44 -0.02 22.25
CA ARG A 75 -7.31 -0.95 22.99
C ARG A 75 -7.50 -0.55 24.44
N PRO A 76 -8.69 -0.78 25.01
CA PRO A 76 -8.88 -0.67 26.44
C PRO A 76 -7.92 -1.62 27.18
N ARG A 77 -7.34 -1.15 28.29
CA ARG A 77 -6.49 -1.96 29.18
C ARG A 77 -7.11 -2.02 30.56
N ASP A 78 -6.83 -3.08 31.30
CA ASP A 78 -7.36 -3.27 32.66
C ASP A 78 -6.93 -2.16 33.63
N ASP A 79 -5.78 -1.51 33.37
CA ASP A 79 -5.17 -0.50 34.22
C ASP A 79 -5.39 0.95 33.76
N ARG A 80 -5.91 1.17 32.54
CA ARG A 80 -6.14 2.50 31.98
C ARG A 80 -7.16 2.49 30.84
N PRO A 81 -7.99 3.54 30.69
CA PRO A 81 -8.81 3.70 29.49
C PRO A 81 -7.89 3.82 28.27
N GLY A 82 -8.04 2.92 27.31
CA GLY A 82 -7.39 2.95 26.00
C GLY A 82 -8.42 2.71 24.91
N GLY A 83 -8.02 2.68 23.65
CA GLY A 83 -8.93 2.67 22.52
C GLY A 83 -9.34 4.08 22.10
N PHE A 84 -10.53 4.21 21.53
CA PHE A 84 -11.13 5.50 21.16
C PHE A 84 -12.63 5.51 21.46
N THR A 85 -13.22 6.69 21.61
CA THR A 85 -14.67 6.87 21.72
C THR A 85 -15.15 7.78 20.62
N ALA A 86 -16.41 7.61 20.22
CA ALA A 86 -17.04 8.52 19.27
C ALA A 86 -18.44 8.92 19.73
N ARG A 87 -18.83 10.16 19.42
CA ARG A 87 -20.20 10.66 19.61
C ARG A 87 -20.73 11.30 18.33
N ALA A 88 -22.00 11.05 18.05
CA ALA A 88 -22.76 11.64 16.96
C ALA A 88 -23.13 13.08 17.31
N ILE A 89 -22.89 14.01 16.38
CA ILE A 89 -23.07 15.44 16.60
C ILE A 89 -24.08 15.99 15.59
N ASP A 90 -25.04 16.77 16.07
CA ASP A 90 -26.03 17.44 15.25
C ASP A 90 -25.49 18.73 14.58
N GLU A 91 -26.33 19.41 13.80
CA GLU A 91 -25.95 20.66 13.10
C GLU A 91 -25.57 21.82 14.05
N LYS A 92 -25.89 21.72 15.35
CA LYS A 92 -25.57 22.73 16.37
C LYS A 92 -24.30 22.42 17.15
N GLY A 93 -23.69 21.25 16.92
CA GLY A 93 -22.56 20.79 17.73
C GLY A 93 -22.96 20.07 19.00
N GLU A 94 -24.25 19.72 19.17
CA GLU A 94 -24.77 19.03 20.34
C GLU A 94 -24.82 17.51 20.11
N LEU A 95 -24.89 16.72 21.19
CA LEU A 95 -25.00 15.26 21.09
C LEU A 95 -26.33 14.88 20.42
N LEU A 96 -26.25 14.12 19.33
CA LEU A 96 -27.41 13.57 18.65
C LEU A 96 -27.81 12.23 19.27
N GLU A 97 -28.51 12.26 20.41
CA GLU A 97 -28.97 11.07 21.13
C GLU A 97 -29.88 10.17 20.28
N THR A 98 -30.50 10.68 19.21
CA THR A 98 -31.35 9.86 18.34
C THR A 98 -30.55 8.99 17.36
N PHE A 99 -29.23 9.18 17.23
CA PHE A 99 -28.42 8.40 16.31
C PHE A 99 -28.12 7.01 16.87
N ASN A 100 -28.59 5.99 16.15
CA ASN A 100 -28.36 4.59 16.45
C ASN A 100 -28.01 3.89 15.14
N GLY A 101 -26.92 3.12 15.13
CA GLY A 101 -26.47 2.42 13.93
C GLY A 101 -24.98 2.08 13.91
N LEU A 102 -24.53 1.55 12.78
CA LEU A 102 -23.12 1.22 12.55
C LEU A 102 -22.41 2.35 11.82
N ALA A 103 -21.17 2.63 12.18
CA ALA A 103 -20.27 3.48 11.42
C ALA A 103 -18.99 2.71 11.03
N THR A 104 -18.37 3.12 9.94
CA THR A 104 -17.09 2.59 9.48
C THR A 104 -15.94 3.33 10.14
N VAL A 105 -14.94 2.59 10.60
CA VAL A 105 -13.65 3.11 11.05
C VAL A 105 -12.63 3.02 9.92
N LYS A 106 -11.97 4.13 9.60
CA LYS A 106 -10.86 4.19 8.63
C LYS A 106 -9.64 4.83 9.26
N VAL A 107 -8.47 4.53 8.72
CA VAL A 107 -7.20 5.12 9.13
C VAL A 107 -6.48 5.62 7.89
N VAL A 108 -5.96 6.84 7.92
CA VAL A 108 -5.31 7.46 6.76
C VAL A 108 -4.06 8.24 7.19
N PRO A 109 -2.86 7.96 6.63
CA PRO A 109 -2.57 6.81 5.78
C PRO A 109 -2.65 5.49 6.56
N GLY A 110 -2.91 4.39 5.85
CA GLY A 110 -2.96 3.04 6.42
C GLY A 110 -4.28 2.32 6.16
N SER A 111 -4.47 1.19 6.84
CA SER A 111 -5.66 0.35 6.71
C SER A 111 -6.09 -0.22 8.06
N VAL A 112 -7.40 -0.30 8.28
CA VAL A 112 -7.99 -0.92 9.47
C VAL A 112 -8.27 -2.39 9.19
N GLU A 113 -7.87 -3.27 10.11
CA GLU A 113 -8.19 -4.69 10.03
C GLU A 113 -9.70 -4.91 9.97
N SER A 114 -10.15 -5.81 9.08
CA SER A 114 -11.58 -6.02 8.78
C SER A 114 -12.45 -6.29 10.00
N ALA A 115 -11.90 -6.95 11.03
CA ALA A 115 -12.59 -7.23 12.29
C ALA A 115 -12.96 -5.97 13.10
N PHE A 116 -12.25 -4.86 12.89
CA PHE A 116 -12.42 -3.59 13.64
C PHE A 116 -12.95 -2.44 12.77
N GLN A 117 -13.33 -2.72 11.52
CA GLN A 117 -13.82 -1.69 10.58
C GLN A 117 -15.18 -1.12 10.95
N ARG A 118 -15.90 -1.69 11.91
CA ARG A 118 -17.26 -1.26 12.26
C ARG A 118 -17.42 -1.05 13.76
N ILE A 119 -18.07 0.05 14.12
CA ILE A 119 -18.45 0.38 15.49
C ILE A 119 -19.95 0.65 15.56
N GLU A 120 -20.55 0.33 16.70
CA GLU A 120 -21.98 0.52 16.96
C GLU A 120 -22.21 1.75 17.84
N PHE A 121 -23.18 2.57 17.44
CA PHE A 121 -23.68 3.71 18.20
C PHE A 121 -25.04 3.38 18.82
N LYS A 122 -25.17 3.71 20.10
CA LYS A 122 -26.42 3.70 20.86
C LYS A 122 -26.59 5.05 21.54
N ASP A 123 -27.76 5.64 21.38
CA ASP A 123 -28.08 6.95 21.93
C ASP A 123 -27.03 8.03 21.58
N GLY A 124 -26.53 8.00 20.34
CA GLY A 124 -25.53 8.92 19.84
C GLY A 124 -24.09 8.68 20.32
N VAL A 125 -23.81 7.62 21.08
CA VAL A 125 -22.46 7.31 21.59
C VAL A 125 -22.05 5.87 21.34
N THR A 126 -20.74 5.59 21.29
CA THR A 126 -20.24 4.21 21.28
C THR A 126 -20.39 3.56 22.66
N ASP A 127 -20.59 2.24 22.72
CA ASP A 127 -20.64 1.47 23.99
C ASP A 127 -19.26 1.37 24.63
N GLY A 128 -18.87 2.46 25.31
CA GLY A 128 -17.55 2.63 25.90
C GLY A 128 -16.43 2.76 24.87
N PRO A 129 -15.17 2.64 25.33
CA PRO A 129 -14.00 2.69 24.48
C PRO A 129 -13.92 1.51 23.48
N GLN A 130 -13.70 1.83 22.22
CA GLN A 130 -13.62 0.91 21.10
C GLN A 130 -12.17 0.49 20.82
N ASP A 131 -11.99 -0.76 20.42
CA ASP A 131 -10.71 -1.33 19.99
C ASP A 131 -10.54 -1.15 18.48
N VAL A 132 -9.32 -0.83 18.05
CA VAL A 132 -8.97 -0.81 16.62
C VAL A 132 -7.52 -1.22 16.41
N SER A 133 -7.31 -2.08 15.42
CA SER A 133 -6.00 -2.46 14.91
C SER A 133 -5.84 -1.93 13.49
N PHE A 134 -4.70 -1.29 13.20
CA PHE A 134 -4.39 -0.81 11.87
C PHE A 134 -2.94 -1.04 11.47
N ARG A 135 -2.75 -1.10 10.16
CA ARG A 135 -1.51 -1.45 9.44
C ARG A 135 -1.11 -0.32 8.50
N SER A 136 0.15 -0.36 8.08
CA SER A 136 0.68 0.52 7.04
C SER A 136 0.47 2.01 7.33
N ALA A 137 0.31 2.36 8.61
CA ALA A 137 0.15 3.72 9.08
C ALA A 137 1.51 4.35 9.32
N PHE A 138 1.67 5.62 8.94
CA PHE A 138 2.93 6.34 9.05
C PHE A 138 2.70 7.85 9.09
N GLY A 139 3.75 8.61 9.43
CA GLY A 139 3.65 10.07 9.49
C GLY A 139 2.54 10.53 10.45
N ASP A 140 1.82 11.59 10.11
CA ASP A 140 0.63 11.98 10.85
C ASP A 140 -0.58 11.18 10.34
N THR A 141 -0.99 10.19 11.13
CA THR A 141 -2.07 9.28 10.80
C THR A 141 -3.35 9.67 11.53
N PHE A 142 -4.49 9.63 10.83
CA PHE A 142 -5.79 10.04 11.37
C PHE A 142 -6.76 8.87 11.42
N LEU A 143 -7.48 8.74 12.54
CA LEU A 143 -8.60 7.82 12.68
C LEU A 143 -9.90 8.55 12.32
N TRP A 144 -10.62 7.98 11.36
CA TRP A 144 -11.88 8.50 10.84
C TRP A 144 -13.03 7.58 11.23
N VAL A 145 -14.17 8.18 11.58
CA VAL A 145 -15.46 7.50 11.73
C VAL A 145 -16.40 8.05 10.66
N LEU A 146 -17.03 7.16 9.90
CA LEU A 146 -17.88 7.52 8.77
C LEU A 146 -19.22 6.78 8.84
N ASP A 147 -20.32 7.51 8.68
CA ASP A 147 -21.63 6.94 8.43
C ASP A 147 -21.78 6.68 6.92
N ASP A 148 -21.04 5.69 6.42
CA ASP A 148 -21.12 5.19 5.04
C ASP A 148 -21.64 3.75 4.96
N VAL A 149 -22.00 3.16 6.11
CA VAL A 149 -22.50 1.79 6.19
C VAL A 149 -23.97 1.79 5.83
N PRO A 150 -24.34 1.27 4.66
CA PRO A 150 -25.75 1.10 4.39
C PRO A 150 -26.34 0.06 5.37
N PRO A 151 -27.66 0.08 5.62
CA PRO A 151 -28.33 -0.95 6.40
C PRO A 151 -27.91 -2.35 5.94
N ARG A 152 -27.70 -3.27 6.90
CA ARG A 152 -27.25 -4.64 6.63
C ARG A 152 -28.15 -5.28 5.55
N LEU A 153 -27.52 -5.90 4.55
CA LEU A 153 -28.20 -6.68 3.51
C LEU A 153 -28.17 -8.17 3.90
N GLY A 154 -29.34 -8.79 4.06
CA GLY A 154 -29.54 -10.24 3.91
C GLY A 154 -29.10 -11.17 5.06
N ALA A 155 -29.76 -12.34 5.10
CA ALA A 155 -29.78 -13.44 6.09
C ALA A 155 -30.52 -13.20 7.42
N ASP A 156 -30.33 -12.04 8.06
CA ASP A 156 -30.98 -11.74 9.35
C ASP A 156 -32.33 -10.98 9.21
N LEU A 157 -32.61 -10.47 8.01
CA LEU A 157 -33.90 -9.87 7.67
C LEU A 157 -34.90 -10.96 7.24
N PRO A 158 -36.22 -10.71 7.33
CA PRO A 158 -37.23 -11.62 6.78
C PRO A 158 -36.86 -12.07 5.36
N LEU A 159 -36.98 -13.37 5.09
CA LEU A 159 -36.62 -13.99 3.81
C LEU A 159 -37.17 -13.17 2.64
N GLY A 160 -36.29 -12.71 1.74
CA GLY A 160 -36.66 -11.94 0.55
C GLY A 160 -36.56 -10.42 0.68
N MET A 161 -36.34 -9.85 1.88
CA MET A 161 -36.16 -8.41 2.03
C MET A 161 -34.84 -7.96 1.36
N ASN A 162 -34.87 -6.84 0.63
CA ASN A 162 -33.85 -6.35 -0.30
C ASN A 162 -33.57 -7.21 -1.54
N ALA A 163 -34.36 -8.26 -1.80
CA ALA A 163 -34.26 -8.94 -3.09
C ALA A 163 -34.60 -7.93 -4.21
N GLN A 164 -33.79 -7.92 -5.26
CA GLN A 164 -34.06 -7.06 -6.42
C GLN A 164 -35.35 -7.52 -7.10
N CYS A 165 -36.30 -6.60 -7.28
CA CYS A 165 -37.55 -6.81 -7.99
C CYS A 165 -37.58 -5.79 -9.13
N GLY A 166 -37.06 -6.18 -10.31
CA GLY A 166 -36.94 -5.26 -11.44
C GLY A 166 -38.27 -4.58 -11.80
N PHE A 167 -38.19 -3.43 -12.48
CA PHE A 167 -39.36 -2.62 -12.87
C PHE A 167 -40.37 -3.34 -13.77
N ASP A 168 -39.94 -4.42 -14.43
CA ASP A 168 -40.68 -5.20 -15.40
C ASP A 168 -41.14 -6.57 -14.87
N THR A 169 -40.80 -6.90 -13.63
CA THR A 169 -41.12 -8.20 -13.02
C THR A 169 -42.20 -8.05 -11.96
N GLU A 170 -43.45 -8.28 -12.35
CA GLU A 170 -44.59 -8.33 -11.42
C GLU A 170 -44.45 -9.54 -10.46
N ASN A 171 -44.91 -9.37 -9.22
CA ASN A 171 -45.08 -10.40 -8.19
C ASN A 171 -43.80 -11.10 -7.71
N VAL A 172 -42.61 -10.54 -7.95
CA VAL A 172 -41.34 -11.13 -7.45
C VAL A 172 -41.29 -11.19 -5.92
N CYS A 173 -41.85 -10.18 -5.25
CA CYS A 173 -41.85 -10.07 -3.80
C CYS A 173 -43.03 -10.82 -3.12
N ALA A 174 -44.06 -11.18 -3.89
CA ALA A 174 -45.30 -11.77 -3.39
C ALA A 174 -45.11 -13.10 -2.63
N PRO A 175 -44.27 -14.06 -3.06
CA PRO A 175 -44.07 -15.32 -2.35
C PRO A 175 -43.54 -15.17 -0.91
N PHE A 176 -42.97 -14.00 -0.61
CA PHE A 176 -42.40 -13.66 0.69
C PHE A 176 -43.27 -12.70 1.52
N ASN A 177 -44.46 -12.35 1.03
CA ASN A 177 -45.33 -11.35 1.65
C ASN A 177 -44.66 -9.96 1.78
N LEU A 178 -43.95 -9.54 0.73
CA LEU A 178 -43.23 -8.27 0.62
C LEU A 178 -43.75 -7.48 -0.58
N ALA A 179 -43.63 -6.15 -0.54
CA ALA A 179 -43.93 -5.22 -1.62
C ALA A 179 -42.65 -4.84 -2.40
N CYS A 180 -42.75 -4.68 -3.71
CA CYS A 180 -41.68 -4.13 -4.53
C CYS A 180 -41.72 -2.60 -4.50
N VAL A 181 -40.64 -1.96 -4.07
CA VAL A 181 -40.57 -0.49 -3.97
C VAL A 181 -39.40 0.07 -4.77
N ASN A 182 -39.59 1.25 -5.38
CA ASN A 182 -38.49 2.09 -5.83
C ASN A 182 -38.51 3.38 -5.02
N THR A 183 -37.39 3.65 -4.38
CA THR A 183 -37.22 4.87 -3.63
C THR A 183 -36.64 5.93 -4.54
N LYS A 184 -37.27 7.10 -4.63
CA LYS A 184 -36.56 8.27 -5.18
C LYS A 184 -35.29 8.48 -4.32
N PRO A 185 -34.15 8.93 -4.88
CA PRO A 185 -32.89 9.11 -4.14
C PRO A 185 -32.97 10.05 -2.91
N VAL A 186 -34.08 10.80 -2.82
CA VAL A 186 -34.44 11.73 -1.75
C VAL A 186 -35.00 11.00 -0.53
N VAL A 187 -35.60 9.82 -0.72
CA VAL A 187 -36.37 9.08 0.30
C VAL A 187 -35.62 7.85 0.82
N GLY A 188 -34.63 7.29 0.12
CA GLY A 188 -33.92 6.10 0.60
C GLY A 188 -32.56 5.86 -0.04
N ASP A 189 -31.78 4.92 0.54
CA ASP A 189 -30.55 4.42 -0.10
C ASP A 189 -30.84 3.29 -1.08
N ASP A 190 -30.54 3.57 -2.33
CA ASP A 190 -30.43 2.59 -3.38
C ASP A 190 -29.19 2.92 -4.23
N ALA A 191 -28.04 2.36 -3.80
CA ALA A 191 -26.76 2.57 -4.48
C ALA A 191 -26.77 2.12 -5.97
N ARG A 192 -27.79 1.39 -6.42
CA ARG A 192 -27.89 0.88 -7.81
C ARG A 192 -29.09 1.44 -8.58
N GLY A 193 -30.00 2.20 -7.94
CA GLY A 193 -31.25 2.65 -8.56
C GLY A 193 -32.18 1.51 -8.97
N LEU A 194 -32.08 0.35 -8.31
CA LEU A 194 -32.89 -0.85 -8.55
C LEU A 194 -33.96 -1.03 -7.48
N ALA A 195 -35.21 -1.17 -7.92
CA ALA A 195 -36.32 -1.54 -7.05
C ALA A 195 -36.05 -2.83 -6.26
N TYR A 196 -36.48 -2.85 -5.01
CA TYR A 196 -36.21 -3.94 -4.07
C TYR A 196 -37.44 -4.31 -3.24
N CYS A 197 -37.49 -5.57 -2.79
CA CYS A 197 -38.58 -6.07 -1.94
C CYS A 197 -38.44 -5.55 -0.50
N THR A 198 -39.52 -5.02 0.05
CA THR A 198 -39.60 -4.56 1.44
C THR A 198 -40.95 -4.90 2.08
N THR A 199 -41.11 -4.68 3.38
CA THR A 199 -42.38 -4.88 4.08
C THR A 199 -43.14 -3.57 4.22
N GLY A 200 -44.48 -3.63 4.29
CA GLY A 200 -45.30 -2.52 4.71
C GLY A 200 -45.01 -2.16 6.17
N CYS A 201 -45.20 -0.90 6.53
CA CYS A 201 -45.13 -0.45 7.91
C CYS A 201 -46.46 0.18 8.31
N ALA A 202 -47.01 -0.28 9.42
CA ALA A 202 -48.17 0.33 10.07
C ALA A 202 -47.69 1.15 11.27
N THR A 203 -48.54 2.03 11.81
CA THR A 203 -48.24 2.81 13.03
C THR A 203 -47.84 1.97 14.25
N THR A 204 -48.10 0.66 14.22
CA THR A 204 -47.77 -0.30 15.29
C THR A 204 -46.62 -1.24 14.96
N ASP A 205 -46.24 -1.37 13.68
CA ASP A 205 -45.22 -2.30 13.23
C ASP A 205 -43.95 -1.52 12.89
N GLU A 206 -42.98 -1.55 13.80
CA GLU A 206 -41.69 -0.90 13.59
C GLU A 206 -40.94 -1.58 12.44
N CYS A 207 -40.40 -0.77 11.54
CA CYS A 207 -39.52 -1.27 10.50
C CYS A 207 -38.28 -1.94 11.11
N PRO A 208 -37.71 -2.96 10.44
CA PRO A 208 -36.45 -3.56 10.87
C PRO A 208 -35.34 -2.50 11.05
N GLU A 209 -34.35 -2.81 11.88
CA GLU A 209 -33.22 -1.90 12.12
C GLU A 209 -32.54 -1.49 10.80
N GLY A 210 -32.25 -0.20 10.66
CA GLY A 210 -31.71 0.39 9.43
C GLY A 210 -32.77 0.74 8.38
N TYR A 211 -34.04 0.52 8.66
CA TYR A 211 -35.16 0.98 7.85
C TYR A 211 -35.96 2.06 8.59
N PHE A 212 -36.72 2.84 7.84
CA PHE A 212 -37.70 3.74 8.40
C PHE A 212 -38.99 3.66 7.57
N CYS A 213 -40.11 3.96 8.21
CA CYS A 213 -41.40 3.94 7.54
C CYS A 213 -41.56 5.19 6.67
N ALA A 214 -41.70 5.00 5.36
CA ALA A 214 -41.91 6.08 4.41
C ALA A 214 -43.31 5.96 3.78
N GLU A 215 -44.11 7.02 3.88
CA GLU A 215 -45.45 7.10 3.29
C GLU A 215 -45.42 7.48 1.80
N ASP A 216 -44.33 8.08 1.32
CA ASP A 216 -44.18 8.68 0.00
C ASP A 216 -43.38 7.81 -1.00
N ALA A 217 -43.00 6.59 -0.59
CA ALA A 217 -42.30 5.65 -1.45
C ALA A 217 -43.24 5.08 -2.53
N GLN A 218 -42.73 4.95 -3.76
CA GLN A 218 -43.50 4.40 -4.87
C GLN A 218 -43.49 2.88 -4.80
N VAL A 219 -44.65 2.30 -4.54
CA VAL A 219 -44.90 0.85 -4.61
C VAL A 219 -45.23 0.50 -6.07
N TYR A 220 -44.53 -0.50 -6.63
CA TYR A 220 -44.71 -0.92 -8.03
C TYR A 220 -45.67 -2.09 -8.17
N ASP A 221 -45.90 -2.82 -7.08
CA ASP A 221 -46.66 -4.03 -7.07
C ASP A 221 -47.43 -4.19 -5.76
N ASP A 222 -48.69 -4.61 -5.86
CA ASP A 222 -49.65 -4.75 -4.76
C ASP A 222 -49.39 -6.03 -3.94
N SER A 223 -48.14 -6.51 -3.93
CA SER A 223 -47.81 -7.85 -3.49
C SER A 223 -47.85 -7.99 -1.97
N GLY A 224 -48.88 -8.70 -1.48
CA GLY A 224 -48.98 -9.40 -0.19
C GLY A 224 -49.10 -8.57 1.10
N THR A 225 -48.29 -7.52 1.26
CA THR A 225 -48.24 -6.71 2.48
C THR A 225 -49.09 -5.45 2.36
N ASP A 226 -49.71 -5.02 3.46
CA ASP A 226 -50.46 -3.77 3.50
C ASP A 226 -49.49 -2.58 3.50
N THR A 227 -49.45 -1.84 2.38
CA THR A 227 -48.62 -0.65 2.21
C THR A 227 -49.38 0.66 2.43
N SER A 228 -50.65 0.58 2.86
CA SER A 228 -51.53 1.76 3.00
C SER A 228 -51.04 2.80 4.01
N SER A 229 -50.25 2.36 4.98
CA SER A 229 -49.65 3.21 6.03
C SER A 229 -48.17 3.54 5.77
N GLY A 230 -47.61 3.09 4.64
CA GLY A 230 -46.21 3.26 4.27
C GLY A 230 -45.47 1.95 4.06
N VAL A 231 -44.21 2.06 3.66
CA VAL A 231 -43.28 0.93 3.45
C VAL A 231 -41.94 1.18 4.12
N CYS A 232 -41.28 0.10 4.53
CA CYS A 232 -39.97 0.20 5.12
C CYS A 232 -38.91 0.54 4.06
N VAL A 233 -38.39 1.75 4.11
CA VAL A 233 -37.35 2.24 3.21
C VAL A 233 -35.99 2.19 3.91
N ARG A 234 -34.94 1.84 3.16
CA ARG A 234 -33.57 1.80 3.67
C ARG A 234 -33.14 3.21 4.07
N LYS A 235 -32.71 3.38 5.32
CA LYS A 235 -32.10 4.64 5.77
C LYS A 235 -30.88 4.93 4.90
N LYS A 236 -30.80 6.17 4.44
CA LYS A 236 -29.65 6.63 3.67
C LYS A 236 -28.48 6.93 4.62
N PRO A 237 -27.27 6.40 4.36
CA PRO A 237 -26.10 6.83 5.10
C PRO A 237 -25.97 8.35 4.94
N THR A 238 -25.72 9.04 6.05
CA THR A 238 -25.59 10.51 6.02
C THR A 238 -24.28 10.94 5.39
N PHE A 239 -23.32 10.02 5.26
CA PHE A 239 -21.92 10.27 4.90
C PHE A 239 -21.26 11.28 5.84
N SER A 240 -21.84 11.48 7.02
CA SER A 240 -21.23 12.29 8.07
C SER A 240 -19.93 11.63 8.49
N THR A 241 -18.93 12.48 8.73
CA THR A 241 -17.60 12.01 9.11
C THR A 241 -17.14 12.72 10.37
N GLY A 242 -16.26 12.06 11.09
CA GLY A 242 -15.49 12.63 12.19
C GLY A 242 -14.08 12.13 12.13
N VAL A 243 -13.14 12.94 12.61
CA VAL A 243 -11.72 12.61 12.61
C VAL A 243 -11.16 12.88 14.00
N ALA A 244 -10.34 11.97 14.48
CA ALA A 244 -9.58 12.16 15.72
C ALA A 244 -8.38 13.08 15.50
N GLY A 245 -7.73 13.49 16.60
CA GLY A 245 -6.40 14.09 16.52
C GLY A 245 -5.37 13.15 15.86
N PRO A 246 -4.25 13.69 15.35
CA PRO A 246 -3.23 12.90 14.69
C PRO A 246 -2.56 11.91 15.65
N ILE A 247 -2.26 10.73 15.11
CA ILE A 247 -1.34 9.77 15.67
C ILE A 247 0.01 9.99 15.00
N HIS A 248 0.99 10.41 15.78
CA HIS A 248 2.30 10.80 15.28
C HIS A 248 3.20 9.58 15.16
N LEU A 249 3.31 9.05 13.94
CA LEU A 249 4.18 7.95 13.57
C LEU A 249 5.40 8.46 12.80
N VAL A 250 6.50 7.72 12.84
CA VAL A 250 7.67 7.98 11.99
C VAL A 250 7.27 7.77 10.52
N GLU A 251 7.85 8.51 9.57
CA GLU A 251 7.66 8.23 8.13
C GLU A 251 8.53 7.02 7.71
N PRO A 252 8.10 6.20 6.73
CA PRO A 252 8.83 5.00 6.34
C PRO A 252 10.18 5.32 5.71
N THR A 253 11.21 4.56 6.09
CA THR A 253 12.46 4.47 5.34
C THR A 253 12.35 3.39 4.27
N LEU A 254 13.25 3.38 3.28
CA LEU A 254 13.32 2.27 2.31
C LEU A 254 13.46 0.90 3.01
N ALA A 255 14.22 0.86 4.11
CA ALA A 255 14.39 -0.36 4.88
C ALA A 255 13.09 -0.84 5.52
N ASP A 256 12.18 0.05 5.92
CA ASP A 256 10.89 -0.34 6.49
C ASP A 256 9.93 -0.87 5.42
N VAL A 257 10.08 -0.38 4.19
CA VAL A 257 9.28 -0.79 3.03
C VAL A 257 9.67 -2.18 2.55
N SER A 258 10.97 -2.42 2.35
CA SER A 258 11.46 -3.70 1.81
C SER A 258 11.68 -4.77 2.90
N ARG A 259 11.73 -4.41 4.19
CA ARG A 259 11.87 -5.40 5.27
C ARG A 259 10.53 -6.02 5.59
N SER A 260 10.40 -7.31 5.32
CA SER A 260 9.27 -8.12 5.77
C SER A 260 9.71 -9.37 6.52
N GLU A 261 8.90 -9.79 7.50
CA GLU A 261 8.99 -11.15 8.06
C GLU A 261 8.27 -12.17 7.14
N SER A 262 7.47 -11.69 6.18
CA SER A 262 6.87 -12.47 5.10
C SER A 262 7.80 -12.53 3.89
N MET A 263 8.02 -13.71 3.31
CA MET A 263 8.73 -13.84 2.02
C MET A 263 7.89 -13.39 0.82
N ILE A 264 6.58 -13.25 1.02
CA ILE A 264 5.64 -13.09 -0.08
C ILE A 264 5.23 -11.64 -0.25
N SER A 265 5.34 -10.83 0.82
CA SER A 265 4.87 -9.46 0.77
C SER A 265 5.53 -8.46 1.72
N SER A 266 5.73 -7.24 1.24
CA SER A 266 6.06 -6.05 2.00
C SER A 266 4.97 -5.72 3.03
N PRO A 267 5.32 -5.15 4.20
CA PRO A 267 4.34 -4.64 5.16
C PRO A 267 3.41 -3.56 4.58
N PHE A 268 3.79 -2.95 3.46
CA PHE A 268 3.07 -1.85 2.82
C PHE A 268 2.43 -2.24 1.48
N GLU A 269 2.35 -3.53 1.13
CA GLU A 269 1.70 -3.98 -0.11
C GLU A 269 0.30 -3.34 -0.29
N GLU A 270 0.00 -2.87 -1.50
CA GLU A 270 -1.23 -2.15 -1.87
C GLU A 270 -1.43 -0.77 -1.21
N ASN A 271 -0.46 -0.28 -0.43
CA ASN A 271 -0.54 1.04 0.21
C ASN A 271 0.25 2.08 -0.58
N PHE A 272 -0.29 3.30 -0.61
CA PHE A 272 0.45 4.47 -1.08
C PHE A 272 1.40 4.95 0.02
N ILE A 273 2.70 4.93 -0.25
CA ILE A 273 3.72 5.38 0.71
C ILE A 273 4.43 6.62 0.20
N GLU A 274 5.00 7.37 1.14
CA GLU A 274 5.89 8.49 0.84
C GLU A 274 7.16 8.37 1.69
N ILE A 275 8.31 8.41 1.02
CA ILE A 275 9.64 8.25 1.61
C ILE A 275 10.33 9.61 1.52
N ARG A 276 10.36 10.34 2.64
CA ARG A 276 11.00 11.66 2.75
C ARG A 276 12.29 11.65 3.56
N HIS A 277 12.61 10.54 4.19
CA HIS A 277 13.79 10.41 5.04
C HIS A 277 14.92 9.65 4.35
N GLY A 278 16.13 9.88 4.86
CA GLY A 278 17.36 9.26 4.37
C GLY A 278 18.01 10.03 3.24
N LYS A 279 19.04 9.41 2.65
CA LYS A 279 19.71 9.91 1.45
C LYS A 279 19.45 8.94 0.30
N LEU A 280 18.35 9.19 -0.40
CA LEU A 280 17.93 8.39 -1.53
C LEU A 280 18.80 8.70 -2.75
N VAL A 281 19.52 7.70 -3.26
CA VAL A 281 20.43 7.84 -4.40
C VAL A 281 20.03 6.83 -5.46
N VAL A 282 19.88 7.28 -6.70
CA VAL A 282 19.66 6.40 -7.84
C VAL A 282 20.92 5.56 -8.07
N THR A 283 20.81 4.24 -7.97
CA THR A 283 21.97 3.34 -8.13
C THR A 283 22.05 2.73 -9.52
N ALA A 284 20.93 2.63 -10.23
CA ALA A 284 20.84 2.16 -11.61
C ALA A 284 19.57 2.66 -12.27
N VAL A 285 19.58 2.77 -13.60
CA VAL A 285 18.45 3.23 -14.40
C VAL A 285 18.21 2.22 -15.53
N ARG A 286 16.94 1.86 -15.72
CA ARG A 286 16.47 0.92 -16.75
C ARG A 286 15.51 1.61 -17.71
N ILE A 287 15.06 0.88 -18.72
CA ILE A 287 14.02 1.35 -19.64
C ILE A 287 12.63 1.38 -18.98
N ASP A 288 12.43 0.60 -17.93
CA ASP A 288 11.15 0.38 -17.23
C ASP A 288 11.18 0.87 -15.78
N GLY A 289 12.19 1.66 -15.39
CA GLY A 289 12.31 2.14 -14.02
C GLY A 289 13.73 2.49 -13.60
N PHE A 290 13.95 2.57 -12.31
CA PHE A 290 15.26 2.80 -11.70
C PHE A 290 15.34 2.16 -10.32
N TYR A 291 16.56 1.89 -9.87
CA TYR A 291 16.82 1.44 -8.51
C TYR A 291 17.23 2.64 -7.66
N VAL A 292 16.64 2.75 -6.48
CA VAL A 292 16.99 3.75 -5.47
C VAL A 292 17.57 3.06 -4.25
N THR A 293 18.48 3.74 -3.56
CA THR A 293 19.07 3.23 -2.32
C THR A 293 19.18 4.33 -1.29
N ASP A 294 18.75 4.05 -0.07
CA ASP A 294 18.99 4.94 1.07
C ASP A 294 20.39 4.68 1.61
N VAL A 295 21.34 5.54 1.24
CA VAL A 295 22.74 5.36 1.64
C VAL A 295 23.02 5.82 3.07
N CYS A 296 22.04 6.42 3.75
CA CYS A 296 22.13 6.90 5.13
C CYS A 296 20.79 6.84 5.89
N PRO A 297 20.29 5.62 6.18
CA PRO A 297 19.01 5.44 6.88
C PRO A 297 18.98 6.05 8.28
N GLU A 298 20.14 6.08 8.96
CA GLU A 298 20.23 6.48 10.37
C GLU A 298 20.21 8.01 10.51
N LEU A 299 20.49 8.78 9.45
CA LEU A 299 20.36 10.24 9.49
C LEU A 299 18.89 10.69 9.61
N GLY A 300 17.92 9.84 9.27
CA GLY A 300 16.50 10.11 9.53
C GLY A 300 16.06 9.85 10.98
N LYS A 301 16.87 9.13 11.76
CA LYS A 301 16.50 8.67 13.11
C LYS A 301 17.08 9.61 14.15
N ALA A 302 16.21 10.39 14.80
CA ALA A 302 16.49 11.24 15.96
C ALA A 302 17.33 12.51 15.71
N GLY A 303 16.74 13.49 15.02
CA GLY A 303 17.13 14.90 15.13
C GLY A 303 18.45 15.30 14.45
N ALA A 304 19.04 14.42 13.64
CA ALA A 304 20.09 14.84 12.74
C ALA A 304 19.52 15.85 11.72
N PRO A 305 20.30 16.88 11.32
CA PRO A 305 19.86 17.81 10.29
C PRO A 305 19.54 17.05 8.99
N PRO A 306 18.45 17.41 8.28
CA PRO A 306 18.08 16.77 7.01
C PRO A 306 19.19 16.86 5.93
N ASP A 307 20.12 17.81 6.10
CA ASP A 307 21.24 18.07 5.18
C ASP A 307 22.57 17.46 5.65
N ALA A 308 22.59 16.69 6.74
CA ALA A 308 23.82 16.07 7.23
C ALA A 308 24.42 15.13 6.17
N ASP A 309 25.73 15.22 5.92
CA ASP A 309 26.40 14.34 4.98
C ASP A 309 26.68 12.95 5.55
N CYS A 310 26.59 11.95 4.68
CA CYS A 310 26.98 10.58 5.00
C CYS A 310 28.49 10.53 5.23
N SER A 311 28.93 9.94 6.34
CA SER A 311 30.35 9.60 6.44
C SER A 311 30.70 8.49 5.42
N ALA A 312 31.98 8.39 5.04
CA ALA A 312 32.42 7.29 4.17
C ALA A 312 32.18 5.91 4.80
N GLU A 313 32.16 5.83 6.13
CA GLU A 313 31.82 4.62 6.88
C GLU A 313 30.34 4.27 6.75
N ASP A 314 29.45 5.27 6.79
CA ASP A 314 28.00 5.07 6.57
C ASP A 314 27.72 4.58 5.14
N LEU A 315 28.35 5.20 4.15
CA LEU A 315 28.23 4.78 2.74
C LEU A 315 28.72 3.34 2.51
N ALA A 316 29.78 2.93 3.20
CA ALA A 316 30.30 1.56 3.14
C ALA A 316 29.40 0.56 3.88
N ARG A 317 28.55 1.05 4.79
CA ARG A 317 27.63 0.26 5.61
C ARG A 317 26.20 0.29 5.12
N ALA A 318 25.94 0.71 3.86
CA ALA A 318 24.61 0.70 3.26
C ALA A 318 23.79 -0.48 3.83
N PRO A 319 22.77 -0.18 4.64
CA PRO A 319 22.07 -1.17 5.47
C PRO A 319 21.40 -2.25 4.60
N GLU A 320 20.98 -3.36 5.19
CA GLU A 320 20.08 -4.30 4.48
C GLU A 320 18.71 -3.67 4.22
N PHE A 321 18.02 -4.15 3.16
CA PHE A 321 16.66 -3.74 2.77
C PHE A 321 16.48 -2.28 2.34
N ASN A 322 17.53 -1.48 2.21
CA ASN A 322 17.42 -0.07 1.83
C ASN A 322 17.37 0.17 0.32
N HIS A 323 17.03 -0.84 -0.46
CA HIS A 323 16.98 -0.77 -1.90
C HIS A 323 15.54 -1.01 -2.35
N LEU A 324 15.13 -0.27 -3.38
CA LEU A 324 13.80 -0.38 -3.95
C LEU A 324 13.88 -0.18 -5.45
N PHE A 325 13.13 -0.99 -6.19
CA PHE A 325 12.89 -0.75 -7.60
C PHE A 325 11.67 0.18 -7.77
N VAL A 326 11.85 1.22 -8.57
CA VAL A 326 10.83 2.23 -8.86
C VAL A 326 10.43 2.05 -10.32
N PHE A 327 9.25 1.49 -10.55
CA PHE A 327 8.76 1.12 -11.87
C PHE A 327 8.20 2.33 -12.62
N THR A 328 8.54 2.46 -13.90
CA THR A 328 8.01 3.48 -14.80
C THR A 328 7.69 2.88 -16.17
N PHE A 329 6.67 3.37 -16.87
CA PHE A 329 6.29 2.85 -18.20
C PHE A 329 7.31 3.13 -19.32
N GLY A 330 8.34 3.90 -19.03
CA GLY A 330 9.42 4.24 -19.96
C GLY A 330 10.64 4.73 -19.19
N ARG A 331 11.72 5.03 -19.92
CA ARG A 331 12.98 5.45 -19.31
C ARG A 331 12.74 6.69 -18.44
N PRO A 332 13.08 6.65 -17.14
CA PRO A 332 12.75 7.73 -16.23
C PRO A 332 13.49 9.02 -16.63
N THR A 333 12.74 10.10 -16.66
CA THR A 333 13.25 11.46 -16.90
C THR A 333 12.91 12.34 -15.71
N THR A 334 13.66 13.41 -15.52
CA THR A 334 13.66 14.22 -14.31
C THR A 334 12.62 15.34 -14.31
N ASN A 335 11.52 15.18 -15.05
CA ASN A 335 10.45 16.16 -15.02
C ASN A 335 9.04 15.55 -15.13
N PRO A 336 8.32 15.39 -14.00
CA PRO A 336 6.89 15.16 -14.02
C PRO A 336 6.07 16.22 -13.26
N ARG A 337 6.68 17.21 -12.60
CA ARG A 337 5.91 18.34 -12.06
C ARG A 337 5.58 19.26 -13.23
N GLY A 338 4.29 19.31 -13.59
CA GLY A 338 3.72 20.15 -14.65
C GLY A 338 3.83 21.66 -14.39
N ASP A 339 4.93 22.12 -13.78
CA ASP A 339 5.31 23.52 -13.80
C ASP A 339 5.86 23.77 -15.20
N GLU A 340 5.08 24.47 -16.04
CA GLU A 340 5.34 24.78 -17.45
C GLU A 340 6.56 25.71 -17.64
N SER A 341 7.50 25.72 -16.71
CA SER A 341 8.81 26.33 -16.86
C SER A 341 9.60 25.58 -17.94
N GLU A 342 9.33 25.93 -19.20
CA GLU A 342 9.97 25.42 -20.42
C GLU A 342 11.51 25.51 -20.40
N ASP A 343 12.09 26.27 -19.47
CA ASP A 343 13.52 26.61 -19.47
C ASP A 343 14.45 25.58 -18.79
N LEU A 344 13.92 24.61 -18.03
CA LEU A 344 14.71 23.52 -17.43
C LEU A 344 14.29 22.18 -18.06
N GLY A 345 14.67 21.99 -19.33
CA GLY A 345 14.29 20.83 -20.13
C GLY A 345 14.45 19.50 -19.40
N SER A 346 13.52 18.57 -19.66
CA SER A 346 13.57 17.21 -19.13
C SER A 346 14.92 16.55 -19.45
N ARG A 347 15.72 16.24 -18.43
CA ARG A 347 16.91 15.38 -18.61
C ARG A 347 16.61 13.94 -18.19
N GLU A 348 17.32 13.00 -18.77
CA GLU A 348 17.29 11.60 -18.32
C GLU A 348 17.77 11.50 -16.86
N LEU A 349 17.12 10.64 -16.08
CA LEU A 349 17.59 10.26 -14.74
C LEU A 349 18.87 9.43 -14.90
N LEU A 350 19.86 9.67 -14.04
CA LEU A 350 21.17 9.03 -14.09
C LEU A 350 21.51 8.39 -12.74
N ALA A 351 22.34 7.33 -12.78
CA ALA A 351 22.91 6.80 -11.54
C ALA A 351 23.78 7.85 -10.85
N GLY A 352 23.61 7.98 -9.53
CA GLY A 352 24.17 9.05 -8.72
C GLY A 352 23.21 10.21 -8.47
N ASP A 353 22.08 10.31 -9.17
CA ASP A 353 21.10 11.36 -8.89
C ASP A 353 20.53 11.22 -7.47
N ARG A 354 20.47 12.32 -6.71
CA ARG A 354 19.87 12.37 -5.37
C ARG A 354 18.37 12.61 -5.50
N ILE A 355 17.56 11.80 -4.81
CA ILE A 355 16.11 11.95 -4.73
C ILE A 355 15.76 12.63 -3.39
N ARG A 356 14.97 13.72 -3.46
CA ARG A 356 14.44 14.44 -2.28
C ARG A 356 13.24 13.72 -1.69
N ASN A 357 12.31 13.34 -2.55
CA ASN A 357 11.05 12.69 -2.18
C ASN A 357 10.76 11.59 -3.20
N LEU A 358 10.23 10.48 -2.71
CA LEU A 358 9.79 9.35 -3.50
C LEU A 358 8.48 8.82 -2.92
N SER A 359 7.43 8.78 -3.73
CA SER A 359 6.12 8.28 -3.31
C SER A 359 5.43 7.48 -4.40
N GLY A 360 4.58 6.54 -3.99
CA GLY A 360 3.80 5.72 -4.90
C GLY A 360 3.15 4.53 -4.19
N PRO A 361 2.19 3.85 -4.83
CA PRO A 361 1.70 2.55 -4.37
C PRO A 361 2.81 1.49 -4.37
N MET A 362 2.86 0.71 -3.30
CA MET A 362 3.73 -0.47 -3.20
C MET A 362 3.03 -1.71 -3.72
N SER A 363 3.79 -2.57 -4.37
CA SER A 363 3.32 -3.87 -4.83
C SER A 363 4.45 -4.87 -4.83
N GLU A 364 4.06 -6.14 -4.81
CA GLU A 364 4.97 -7.26 -4.98
C GLU A 364 4.87 -7.82 -6.39
N PHE A 365 6.00 -7.89 -7.08
CA PHE A 365 6.05 -8.41 -8.44
C PHE A 365 7.16 -9.44 -8.60
N ASN A 366 6.78 -10.72 -8.67
CA ASN A 366 7.70 -11.86 -8.78
C ASN A 366 8.76 -11.93 -7.66
N GLY A 367 8.34 -11.63 -6.42
CA GLY A 367 9.20 -11.65 -5.24
C GLY A 367 10.00 -10.37 -5.01
N LEU A 368 9.86 -9.37 -5.90
CA LEU A 368 10.46 -8.05 -5.75
C LEU A 368 9.43 -7.05 -5.24
N THR A 369 9.73 -6.43 -4.10
CA THR A 369 9.02 -5.23 -3.66
C THR A 369 9.37 -4.08 -4.61
N GLU A 370 8.36 -3.53 -5.28
CA GLU A 370 8.51 -2.40 -6.20
C GLU A 370 7.49 -1.29 -5.92
N MET A 371 7.88 -0.05 -6.23
CA MET A 371 6.99 1.10 -6.20
C MET A 371 6.46 1.38 -7.60
N ASN A 372 5.14 1.30 -7.73
CA ASN A 372 4.41 1.56 -8.95
C ASN A 372 3.90 3.00 -9.02
N PHE A 373 3.59 3.48 -10.22
CA PHE A 373 3.11 4.86 -10.49
C PHE A 373 3.81 5.95 -9.64
N PRO A 374 5.14 6.04 -9.69
CA PRO A 374 5.87 6.82 -8.72
C PRO A 374 5.85 8.32 -9.05
N GLU A 375 5.87 9.13 -8.00
CA GLU A 375 6.23 10.54 -8.03
C GLU A 375 7.58 10.70 -7.32
N TRP A 376 8.51 11.43 -7.95
CA TRP A 376 9.82 11.69 -7.36
C TRP A 376 10.33 13.08 -7.70
N GLU A 377 11.19 13.62 -6.82
CA GLU A 377 11.86 14.90 -7.00
C GLU A 377 13.38 14.73 -6.90
N VAL A 378 14.13 15.23 -7.89
CA VAL A 378 15.60 15.13 -7.94
C VAL A 378 16.23 16.41 -7.38
N ILE A 379 17.32 16.28 -6.60
CA ILE A 379 18.15 17.39 -6.13
C ILE A 379 19.39 17.49 -7.03
N PHE A 380 19.33 18.34 -8.05
CA PHE A 380 20.40 18.44 -9.05
C PHE A 380 21.69 19.02 -8.50
N GLU A 381 21.60 19.97 -7.57
CA GLU A 381 22.75 20.66 -6.96
C GLU A 381 23.64 19.72 -6.16
N GLU A 382 23.10 18.57 -5.76
CA GLU A 382 23.79 17.53 -4.99
C GLU A 382 24.11 16.27 -5.81
N SER A 383 23.85 16.32 -7.12
CA SER A 383 24.10 15.22 -8.04
C SER A 383 25.37 15.47 -8.87
N PRO A 384 26.21 14.45 -9.16
CA PRO A 384 26.07 13.07 -8.73
C PRO A 384 26.54 12.85 -7.28
N TYR A 385 25.73 12.14 -6.50
CA TYR A 385 26.07 11.64 -5.19
C TYR A 385 26.79 10.27 -5.29
N PRO A 386 27.74 9.97 -4.39
CA PRO A 386 28.39 8.66 -4.37
C PRO A 386 27.40 7.50 -4.24
N THR A 387 27.42 6.59 -5.22
CA THR A 387 26.68 5.33 -5.12
C THR A 387 27.36 4.37 -4.14
N PRO A 388 26.60 3.53 -3.42
CA PRO A 388 27.19 2.58 -2.48
C PRO A 388 28.11 1.60 -3.22
N ALA A 389 29.17 1.18 -2.51
CA ALA A 389 30.05 0.13 -3.00
C ALA A 389 29.24 -1.16 -3.19
N ALA A 390 29.63 -1.95 -4.20
CA ALA A 390 28.98 -3.22 -4.45
C ALA A 390 29.19 -4.16 -3.25
N ALA A 391 28.11 -4.70 -2.70
CA ALA A 391 28.18 -5.69 -1.65
C ALA A 391 28.78 -6.98 -2.22
N ASP A 392 29.92 -7.42 -1.69
CA ASP A 392 30.48 -8.72 -2.04
C ASP A 392 29.54 -9.82 -1.52
N LEU A 393 28.84 -10.50 -2.43
CA LEU A 393 27.88 -11.55 -2.08
C LEU A 393 28.54 -12.65 -1.23
N HIS A 394 29.82 -12.93 -1.46
CA HIS A 394 30.51 -13.95 -0.70
C HIS A 394 30.69 -13.55 0.77
N ASN A 395 31.22 -12.36 1.00
CA ASN A 395 31.58 -11.91 2.35
C ASN A 395 30.37 -11.36 3.12
N LYS A 396 29.42 -10.70 2.45
CA LYS A 396 28.29 -10.03 3.11
C LYS A 396 27.33 -11.04 3.73
N VAL A 397 26.98 -12.12 3.02
CA VAL A 397 26.14 -13.20 3.57
C VAL A 397 26.78 -13.79 4.85
N ALA A 398 28.10 -13.90 4.89
CA ALA A 398 28.82 -14.38 6.06
C ALA A 398 28.80 -13.40 7.25
N LEU A 399 29.03 -12.12 6.98
CA LEU A 399 29.07 -11.08 8.02
C LEU A 399 27.70 -10.81 8.64
N VAL A 400 26.65 -10.84 7.83
CA VAL A 400 25.31 -10.47 8.27
C VAL A 400 24.67 -11.58 9.11
N PHE A 401 25.01 -12.85 8.85
CA PHE A 401 24.32 -13.99 9.45
C PHE A 401 25.27 -15.02 10.07
N PRO A 402 26.03 -14.65 11.11
CA PRO A 402 26.99 -15.55 11.72
C PRO A 402 26.33 -16.77 12.39
N SER A 403 25.07 -16.65 12.81
CA SER A 403 24.29 -17.73 13.43
C SER A 403 23.78 -18.77 12.41
N LEU A 404 23.72 -18.42 11.13
CA LEU A 404 23.32 -19.31 10.04
C LEU A 404 24.54 -20.04 9.44
N MET A 405 25.69 -19.92 10.10
CA MET A 405 26.96 -20.54 9.70
C MET A 405 27.28 -21.74 10.60
N ASP A 406 27.68 -22.85 9.99
CA ASP A 406 28.35 -23.90 10.74
C ASP A 406 29.77 -23.46 11.19
N ARG A 407 30.46 -24.31 11.96
CA ARG A 407 31.84 -24.04 12.39
C ARG A 407 32.85 -23.93 11.23
N GLY A 408 32.46 -24.36 10.03
CA GLY A 408 33.25 -24.29 8.79
C GLY A 408 32.90 -23.09 7.90
N GLN A 409 32.03 -22.18 8.34
CA GLN A 409 31.53 -21.03 7.56
C GLN A 409 30.71 -21.40 6.32
N ALA A 410 30.22 -22.63 6.21
CA ALA A 410 29.20 -23.01 5.26
C ALA A 410 27.81 -22.58 5.78
N CYS A 411 26.87 -22.25 4.87
CA CYS A 411 25.47 -22.10 5.29
C CYS A 411 25.01 -23.45 5.88
N PHE A 412 24.24 -23.46 6.97
CA PHE A 412 23.64 -24.70 7.45
C PHE A 412 22.74 -25.32 6.37
N GLU A 413 23.07 -26.52 5.88
CA GLU A 413 22.06 -27.44 5.35
C GLU A 413 21.34 -28.01 6.57
N ALA A 414 20.44 -27.22 7.14
CA ALA A 414 19.68 -27.65 8.27
C ALA A 414 18.72 -28.73 7.76
N ASN A 415 19.07 -30.00 7.98
CA ASN A 415 18.20 -31.16 7.83
C ASN A 415 17.16 -31.09 8.96
N VAL A 416 16.31 -30.07 8.91
CA VAL A 416 15.32 -29.75 9.93
C VAL A 416 14.00 -30.33 9.48
N ASP A 417 13.26 -30.84 10.47
CA ASP A 417 11.92 -31.40 10.33
C ASP A 417 11.08 -30.63 9.30
N PRO A 418 10.51 -31.29 8.27
CA PRO A 418 9.69 -30.64 7.25
C PRO A 418 8.42 -29.96 7.79
N ASN A 419 8.06 -30.19 9.06
CA ASN A 419 6.97 -29.48 9.75
C ASN A 419 7.41 -28.17 10.41
N ILE A 420 8.71 -27.87 10.42
CA ILE A 420 9.25 -26.58 10.81
C ILE A 420 9.54 -25.85 9.50
N PRO A 421 8.81 -24.77 9.16
CA PRO A 421 9.12 -23.98 7.98
C PRO A 421 10.48 -23.31 8.19
N VAL A 422 11.53 -23.99 7.73
CA VAL A 422 12.86 -23.42 7.61
C VAL A 422 12.91 -22.81 6.23
N LEU A 423 12.75 -21.48 6.19
CA LEU A 423 13.15 -20.70 5.02
C LEU A 423 14.60 -21.07 4.66
N LEU A 424 14.90 -21.28 3.38
CA LEU A 424 16.26 -21.52 2.93
C LEU A 424 17.15 -20.31 3.28
N ASP A 425 17.95 -20.43 4.34
CA ASP A 425 18.67 -19.34 5.02
C ASP A 425 19.55 -18.44 4.11
N CYS A 426 20.13 -18.96 3.02
CA CYS A 426 20.93 -18.12 2.12
C CYS A 426 20.09 -17.40 1.05
N ASP A 427 18.90 -17.90 0.70
CA ASP A 427 17.99 -17.20 -0.22
C ASP A 427 17.37 -16.00 0.48
N PHE A 428 16.95 -16.16 1.75
CA PHE A 428 16.52 -15.04 2.58
C PHE A 428 17.60 -13.96 2.70
N ALA A 429 18.88 -14.35 2.84
CA ALA A 429 19.98 -13.39 2.88
C ALA A 429 20.15 -12.59 1.57
N MET A 430 19.87 -13.20 0.42
CA MET A 430 19.91 -12.54 -0.88
C MET A 430 18.68 -11.66 -1.10
N GLU A 431 17.51 -12.03 -0.57
CA GLU A 431 16.29 -11.20 -0.58
C GLU A 431 16.54 -9.85 0.12
N ARG A 432 17.32 -9.82 1.20
CA ARG A 432 17.68 -8.54 1.88
C ARG A 432 18.60 -7.63 1.06
N LEU A 433 19.26 -8.21 0.05
CA LEU A 433 20.10 -7.51 -0.90
C LEU A 433 19.37 -7.33 -2.24
N GLU A 434 18.08 -7.64 -2.32
CA GLU A 434 17.35 -7.43 -3.56
C GLU A 434 17.28 -5.93 -3.89
N GLY A 435 17.49 -5.59 -5.15
CA GLY A 435 17.70 -4.22 -5.62
C GLY A 435 19.09 -3.65 -5.33
N ALA A 436 19.87 -4.28 -4.44
CA ALA A 436 21.20 -3.83 -4.06
C ALA A 436 22.20 -3.94 -5.19
N ARG A 437 23.21 -3.07 -5.17
CA ARG A 437 24.41 -3.27 -5.99
C ARG A 437 25.28 -4.34 -5.33
N VAL A 438 25.52 -5.43 -6.04
CA VAL A 438 26.28 -6.58 -5.56
C VAL A 438 27.46 -6.88 -6.49
N SER A 439 28.48 -7.53 -5.95
CA SER A 439 29.59 -8.07 -6.72
C SER A 439 29.80 -9.53 -6.39
N ALA A 440 30.16 -10.31 -7.40
CA ALA A 440 30.34 -11.75 -7.24
C ALA A 440 31.32 -12.31 -8.26
N ARG A 441 32.02 -13.39 -7.87
CA ARG A 441 33.01 -14.04 -8.74
C ARG A 441 32.35 -15.16 -9.56
N VAL A 442 32.50 -15.09 -10.87
CA VAL A 442 32.04 -16.13 -11.79
C VAL A 442 32.96 -17.34 -11.66
N GLU A 443 32.41 -18.48 -11.25
CA GLU A 443 33.18 -19.72 -11.07
C GLU A 443 33.13 -20.59 -12.31
N LYS A 444 31.97 -20.62 -12.96
CA LYS A 444 31.76 -21.40 -14.18
C LYS A 444 30.73 -20.70 -15.05
N THR A 445 30.93 -20.75 -16.35
CA THR A 445 29.89 -20.35 -17.31
C THR A 445 29.08 -21.57 -17.72
N ASN A 446 27.76 -21.45 -17.75
CA ASN A 446 26.93 -22.52 -18.25
C ASN A 446 26.84 -22.44 -19.78
N PRO A 447 27.10 -23.54 -20.50
CA PRO A 447 26.99 -23.53 -21.95
C PRO A 447 25.56 -23.19 -22.37
N VAL A 448 25.42 -22.49 -23.50
CA VAL A 448 24.13 -22.11 -24.09
C VAL A 448 24.02 -22.80 -25.46
N PRO A 449 23.56 -24.06 -25.52
CA PRO A 449 23.46 -24.80 -26.78
C PRO A 449 22.51 -24.10 -27.76
N PRO A 450 22.84 -24.01 -29.06
CA PRO A 450 21.91 -23.48 -30.06
C PRO A 450 20.56 -24.22 -30.03
N GLY A 451 19.45 -23.47 -30.00
CA GLY A 451 18.09 -24.02 -29.95
C GLY A 451 17.61 -24.50 -28.57
N SER A 452 18.38 -24.24 -27.50
CA SER A 452 17.93 -24.44 -26.12
C SER A 452 17.08 -23.27 -25.61
N SER A 453 16.32 -23.49 -24.53
CA SER A 453 15.62 -22.42 -23.80
C SER A 453 16.57 -21.30 -23.36
N GLU A 454 17.80 -21.64 -23.00
CA GLU A 454 18.85 -20.70 -22.63
C GLU A 454 19.31 -19.87 -23.83
N ALA A 455 19.35 -20.46 -25.03
CA ALA A 455 19.67 -19.72 -26.25
C ALA A 455 18.56 -18.73 -26.58
N ASP A 456 17.29 -19.14 -26.44
CA ASP A 456 16.14 -18.26 -26.64
C ASP A 456 16.12 -17.13 -25.59
N ASN A 457 16.38 -17.43 -24.32
CA ASN A 457 16.46 -16.43 -23.25
C ASN A 457 17.62 -15.44 -23.46
N LEU A 458 18.77 -15.94 -23.92
CA LEU A 458 19.89 -15.08 -24.28
C LEU A 458 19.55 -14.19 -25.48
N GLU A 459 18.94 -14.73 -26.53
CA GLU A 459 18.59 -14.00 -27.75
C GLU A 459 17.43 -13.02 -27.55
N ARG A 460 16.51 -13.31 -26.65
CA ARG A 460 15.32 -12.49 -26.37
C ARG A 460 15.53 -11.49 -25.24
N TYR A 461 16.19 -11.90 -24.16
CA TYR A 461 16.33 -11.09 -22.93
C TYR A 461 17.78 -10.75 -22.58
N GLY A 462 18.77 -11.30 -23.29
CA GLY A 462 20.17 -11.13 -22.91
C GLY A 462 20.55 -11.84 -21.62
N GLN A 463 19.75 -12.83 -21.20
CA GLN A 463 19.97 -13.61 -19.99
C GLN A 463 21.01 -14.70 -20.24
N TRP A 464 22.10 -14.67 -19.50
CA TRP A 464 23.15 -15.66 -19.59
C TRP A 464 23.40 -16.38 -18.27
N PRO A 465 23.20 -17.71 -18.20
CA PRO A 465 23.41 -18.45 -16.97
C PRO A 465 24.90 -18.58 -16.63
N VAL A 466 25.27 -18.15 -15.44
CA VAL A 466 26.60 -18.33 -14.85
C VAL A 466 26.49 -18.93 -13.46
N THR A 467 27.43 -19.81 -13.10
CA THR A 467 27.56 -20.28 -11.73
C THR A 467 28.46 -19.32 -10.98
N ILE A 468 27.89 -18.70 -9.95
CA ILE A 468 28.57 -17.76 -9.08
C ILE A 468 28.94 -18.48 -7.79
N ASN A 469 30.16 -18.22 -7.35
CA ASN A 469 30.55 -18.62 -6.02
C ASN A 469 30.07 -17.57 -5.02
N THR A 470 28.99 -17.88 -4.30
CA THR A 470 28.61 -17.14 -3.07
C THR A 470 29.54 -17.47 -1.88
N GLY A 471 30.60 -18.24 -2.18
CA GLY A 471 31.58 -18.89 -1.30
C GLY A 471 31.01 -19.81 -0.23
N ARG A 472 29.77 -20.25 -0.44
CA ARG A 472 29.09 -21.28 0.36
C ARG A 472 28.37 -22.31 -0.50
N LYS A 473 27.73 -21.86 -1.58
CA LYS A 473 27.08 -22.72 -2.59
C LYS A 473 27.37 -22.17 -3.99
N GLN A 474 27.66 -23.07 -4.91
CA GLN A 474 27.61 -22.77 -6.33
C GLN A 474 26.14 -22.61 -6.72
N ARG A 475 25.74 -21.39 -7.05
CA ARG A 475 24.38 -21.07 -7.50
C ARG A 475 24.42 -20.57 -8.93
N THR A 476 23.45 -20.97 -9.72
CA THR A 476 23.28 -20.44 -11.07
C THR A 476 22.54 -19.12 -10.98
N PHE A 477 23.18 -18.05 -11.42
CA PHE A 477 22.60 -16.73 -11.63
C PHE A 477 22.39 -16.49 -13.12
N GLN A 478 21.45 -15.62 -13.46
CA GLN A 478 21.39 -15.04 -14.80
C GLN A 478 22.13 -13.70 -14.80
N LEU A 479 22.99 -13.48 -15.79
CA LEU A 479 23.50 -12.14 -16.08
C LEU A 479 22.63 -11.53 -17.17
N ILE A 480 22.02 -10.37 -16.92
CA ILE A 480 21.28 -9.60 -17.94
C ILE A 480 22.15 -8.46 -18.43
N THR A 481 22.53 -8.51 -19.69
CA THR A 481 23.46 -7.52 -20.28
C THR A 481 22.88 -6.81 -21.49
N ARG A 482 21.77 -7.26 -22.08
CA ARG A 482 21.26 -6.71 -23.35
C ARG A 482 20.94 -5.23 -23.29
N GLU A 483 20.34 -4.78 -22.20
CA GLU A 483 19.89 -3.38 -22.06
C GLU A 483 21.06 -2.43 -21.77
N ASN A 484 22.01 -2.89 -20.95
CA ASN A 484 23.07 -2.05 -20.38
C ASN A 484 24.43 -2.22 -21.07
N ILE A 485 24.65 -3.35 -21.74
CA ILE A 485 25.88 -3.72 -22.45
C ILE A 485 25.50 -4.34 -23.81
N PRO A 486 24.95 -3.55 -24.76
CA PRO A 486 24.29 -4.05 -25.98
C PRO A 486 25.20 -4.84 -26.94
N PHE A 487 26.52 -4.78 -26.77
CA PHE A 487 27.50 -5.51 -27.59
C PHE A 487 28.05 -6.78 -26.93
N PHE A 488 27.54 -7.12 -25.75
CA PHE A 488 27.95 -8.34 -25.05
C PHE A 488 27.45 -9.59 -25.78
N ASN A 489 28.37 -10.49 -26.12
CA ASN A 489 28.03 -11.80 -26.65
C ASN A 489 28.71 -12.90 -25.81
N PRO A 490 27.99 -13.55 -24.89
CA PRO A 490 28.58 -14.51 -23.97
C PRO A 490 29.14 -15.75 -24.69
N ARG A 491 28.63 -16.08 -25.89
CA ARG A 491 29.11 -17.23 -26.68
C ARG A 491 30.57 -17.07 -27.13
N LYS A 492 31.10 -15.84 -27.16
CA LYS A 492 32.48 -15.55 -27.58
C LYS A 492 33.48 -15.45 -26.41
N ILE A 493 33.00 -15.39 -25.17
CA ILE A 493 33.80 -14.98 -24.01
C ILE A 493 33.60 -15.87 -22.78
N SER A 494 32.92 -17.01 -22.92
CA SER A 494 32.61 -17.93 -21.80
C SER A 494 33.82 -18.25 -20.93
N ASP A 495 34.94 -18.65 -21.55
CA ASP A 495 36.13 -19.07 -20.80
C ASP A 495 36.85 -17.89 -20.13
N ARG A 496 36.68 -16.67 -20.67
CA ARG A 496 37.29 -15.46 -20.11
C ARG A 496 36.55 -14.93 -18.89
N ALA A 497 35.25 -15.23 -18.78
CA ALA A 497 34.44 -14.81 -17.65
C ALA A 497 34.83 -15.58 -16.36
N ILE A 498 35.34 -16.80 -16.50
CA ILE A 498 35.72 -17.64 -15.35
C ILE A 498 36.82 -16.95 -14.52
N GLY A 499 36.57 -16.85 -13.22
CA GLY A 499 37.45 -16.22 -12.25
C GLY A 499 37.34 -14.70 -12.20
N GLN A 500 36.57 -14.07 -13.08
CA GLN A 500 36.32 -12.63 -13.08
C GLN A 500 35.22 -12.26 -12.09
N THR A 501 35.22 -11.00 -11.65
CA THR A 501 34.14 -10.43 -10.87
C THR A 501 33.13 -9.77 -11.80
N VAL A 502 31.85 -10.01 -11.55
CA VAL A 502 30.73 -9.24 -12.12
C VAL A 502 30.13 -8.39 -11.02
N THR A 503 29.77 -7.16 -11.36
CA THR A 503 29.03 -6.24 -10.49
C THR A 503 27.69 -5.93 -11.16
N GLY A 504 26.67 -5.59 -10.38
CA GLY A 504 25.37 -5.18 -10.91
C GLY A 504 24.31 -5.11 -9.82
N ASN A 505 23.08 -4.77 -10.19
CA ASN A 505 21.95 -4.84 -9.27
C ASN A 505 21.48 -6.30 -9.13
N LEU A 506 21.22 -6.73 -7.91
CA LEU A 506 20.67 -8.06 -7.61
C LEU A 506 19.15 -8.00 -7.75
N ARG A 507 18.55 -9.01 -8.39
CA ARG A 507 17.11 -9.16 -8.51
C ARG A 507 16.72 -10.63 -8.38
N GLN A 508 15.60 -10.91 -7.71
CA GLN A 508 14.98 -12.23 -7.75
C GLN A 508 14.00 -12.32 -8.92
N VAL A 509 13.89 -13.50 -9.52
CA VAL A 509 12.77 -13.86 -10.36
C VAL A 509 12.14 -15.09 -9.73
N ALA A 510 11.09 -14.87 -8.95
CA ALA A 510 10.25 -15.94 -8.45
C ALA A 510 9.31 -16.42 -9.56
N PHE A 511 9.29 -17.72 -9.78
CA PHE A 511 8.25 -18.40 -10.54
C PHE A 511 7.56 -19.38 -9.60
N ASP A 512 6.21 -19.40 -9.60
CA ASP A 512 5.35 -20.18 -8.69
C ASP A 512 5.64 -21.70 -8.65
N ASP A 513 6.41 -22.24 -9.60
CA ASP A 513 6.62 -23.68 -9.77
C ASP A 513 8.03 -24.17 -9.40
N ARG A 514 8.96 -23.29 -9.00
CA ARG A 514 10.35 -23.69 -8.71
C ARG A 514 10.63 -23.83 -7.22
N SER A 515 11.35 -24.89 -6.87
CA SER A 515 11.82 -25.12 -5.50
C SER A 515 12.97 -24.20 -5.09
N GLU A 516 13.61 -23.49 -6.02
CA GLU A 516 14.69 -22.53 -5.75
C GLU A 516 14.48 -21.25 -6.58
N PRO A 517 14.63 -20.05 -5.99
CA PRO A 517 14.53 -18.79 -6.73
C PRO A 517 15.68 -18.63 -7.72
N ILE A 518 15.39 -17.96 -8.86
CA ILE A 518 16.43 -17.58 -9.83
C ILE A 518 16.90 -16.18 -9.48
N TRP A 519 18.20 -16.04 -9.27
CA TRP A 519 18.82 -14.75 -9.02
C TRP A 519 19.43 -14.17 -10.28
N ILE A 520 19.33 -12.85 -10.42
CA ILE A 520 19.84 -12.10 -11.55
C ILE A 520 20.83 -11.06 -11.03
N ILE A 521 21.99 -10.96 -11.69
CA ILE A 521 22.85 -9.79 -11.56
C ILE A 521 22.72 -9.00 -12.87
N GLU A 522 22.36 -7.73 -12.74
CA GLU A 522 22.16 -6.80 -13.85
C GLU A 522 23.29 -5.75 -13.83
N PRO A 523 24.38 -5.95 -14.61
CA PRO A 523 25.40 -4.92 -14.78
C PRO A 523 24.79 -3.64 -15.34
N ARG A 524 25.17 -2.49 -14.79
CA ARG A 524 24.60 -1.18 -15.18
C ARG A 524 25.24 -0.62 -16.43
N ASP A 525 26.52 -0.93 -16.61
CA ASP A 525 27.32 -0.53 -17.76
C ASP A 525 28.55 -1.44 -17.89
N GLN A 526 29.45 -1.09 -18.81
CA GLN A 526 30.67 -1.86 -19.07
C GLN A 526 31.65 -1.88 -17.87
N SER A 527 31.62 -0.89 -16.97
CA SER A 527 32.50 -0.84 -15.80
C SER A 527 32.16 -1.90 -14.76
N ASP A 528 30.88 -2.28 -14.68
CA ASP A 528 30.38 -3.35 -13.81
C ASP A 528 30.75 -4.75 -14.34
N CYS A 529 31.18 -4.85 -15.60
CA CYS A 529 31.67 -6.07 -16.19
C CYS A 529 32.79 -5.77 -17.20
N THR A 530 34.00 -5.47 -16.72
CA THR A 530 35.12 -5.05 -17.58
C THR A 530 35.54 -6.08 -18.64
N TRP A 531 35.23 -7.35 -18.41
CA TRP A 531 35.48 -8.46 -19.34
C TRP A 531 34.34 -8.72 -20.33
N CYS A 532 33.21 -8.01 -20.22
CA CYS A 532 32.07 -8.12 -21.12
C CYS A 532 32.31 -7.50 -22.51
N VAL A 533 33.46 -6.86 -22.76
CA VAL A 533 33.77 -6.28 -24.07
C VAL A 533 34.09 -7.39 -25.07
N SER A 534 33.32 -7.49 -26.16
CA SER A 534 33.77 -8.28 -27.31
C SER A 534 34.98 -7.57 -27.92
N PRO A 535 36.15 -8.22 -28.04
CA PRO A 535 37.27 -7.67 -28.80
C PRO A 535 36.89 -7.46 -30.27
#